data_AF-A0A379VYH7-F1
#
_entry.id   AF-A0A379VYH7-F1
#
_cell.length_a   1.000
_cell.length_b   1.000
_cell.length_c   1.000
_cell.angle_alpha   90.00
_cell.angle_beta   90.00
_cell.angle_gamma   90.00
#
_symmetry.space_group_name_H-M   'P 1'
#
loop_
_entity.id
_entity.type
_entity.pdbx_description
1 polymer ?
#
loop_
_entity_poly.entity_id
_entity_poly.type
_entity_poly.pdbx_seq_one_letter_code
_entity_poly.pdbx_strand_id
1 'polypeptide(L)'
;MKSNSKWLGIAICCLFTALLPPSARADDDCQITFSSPNVSFGWLKQDDIVNSQQGWNQMSSQEVHVSVSCPESQNIALFVQASAGEKGRFYFGNNGGLAVRVSQMIVDGKKLSYCQHP
;
A
#
# COMPACT_ATOMS: atom_id res chain seq x y z
N MET A 1 -38.55 -27.22 -53.16
CA MET A 1 -38.56 -26.38 -51.95
C MET A 1 -37.23 -26.57 -51.23
N LYS A 2 -36.36 -25.55 -51.24
CA LYS A 2 -34.96 -25.64 -50.78
C LYS A 2 -34.91 -25.28 -49.30
N SER A 3 -34.51 -26.24 -48.46
CA SER A 3 -34.53 -26.12 -47.00
C SER A 3 -33.49 -25.10 -46.50
N ASN A 4 -33.95 -24.08 -45.77
CA ASN A 4 -33.15 -22.98 -45.21
C ASN A 4 -32.39 -23.38 -43.92
N SER A 5 -32.06 -24.67 -43.77
CA SER A 5 -31.44 -25.27 -42.59
C SER A 5 -30.13 -24.59 -42.16
N LYS A 6 -29.40 -23.96 -43.09
CA LYS A 6 -28.14 -23.25 -42.80
C LYS A 6 -28.33 -21.98 -41.96
N TRP A 7 -29.47 -21.31 -42.10
CA TRP A 7 -29.79 -20.09 -41.34
C TRP A 7 -30.22 -20.40 -39.90
N LEU A 8 -30.84 -21.57 -39.70
CA LEU A 8 -31.24 -22.04 -38.37
C LEU A 8 -30.03 -22.39 -37.49
N GLY A 9 -29.00 -23.01 -38.07
CA GLY A 9 -27.76 -23.33 -37.33
C GLY A 9 -26.97 -22.09 -36.90
N ILE A 10 -26.94 -21.04 -37.73
CA ILE A 10 -26.26 -19.78 -37.42
C ILE A 10 -26.99 -19.02 -36.30
N ALA A 11 -28.33 -18.96 -36.37
CA ALA A 11 -29.14 -18.28 -35.35
C ALA A 11 -28.99 -18.93 -33.97
N ILE A 12 -28.94 -20.27 -33.92
CA ILE A 12 -28.72 -21.03 -32.68
C ILE A 12 -27.32 -20.73 -32.11
N CYS A 13 -26.27 -20.71 -32.93
CA CYS A 13 -24.91 -20.42 -32.47
C CYS A 13 -24.77 -19.01 -31.86
N CYS A 14 -25.38 -18.00 -32.48
CA CYS A 14 -25.35 -16.63 -31.95
C CYS A 14 -26.10 -16.47 -30.62
N LEU A 15 -27.20 -17.20 -30.43
CA LEU A 15 -27.95 -17.22 -29.18
C LEU A 15 -27.14 -17.85 -28.04
N PHE A 16 -26.39 -18.91 -28.30
CA PHE A 16 -25.54 -19.55 -27.29
C PHE A 16 -24.36 -18.68 -26.85
N THR A 17 -23.78 -17.87 -27.74
CA THR A 17 -22.68 -16.96 -27.37
C THR A 17 -23.12 -15.77 -26.51
N ALA A 18 -24.39 -15.35 -26.59
CA ALA A 18 -24.91 -14.22 -25.82
C ALA A 18 -25.29 -14.56 -24.36
N LEU A 19 -25.35 -15.86 -24.03
CA LEU A 19 -25.72 -16.36 -22.70
C LEU A 19 -24.51 -16.64 -21.79
N LEU A 20 -23.29 -16.46 -22.30
CA LEU A 20 -22.08 -16.58 -21.49
C LEU A 20 -21.94 -15.30 -20.66
N PRO A 21 -22.05 -15.36 -19.32
CA PRO A 21 -21.81 -14.20 -18.49
C PRO A 21 -20.37 -13.72 -18.73
N PRO A 22 -20.13 -12.40 -18.85
CA PRO A 22 -18.76 -11.90 -18.85
C PRO A 22 -18.10 -12.39 -17.56
N SER A 23 -17.02 -13.16 -17.68
CA SER A 23 -16.23 -13.52 -16.52
C SER A 23 -15.53 -12.24 -16.03
N ALA A 24 -16.20 -11.48 -15.17
CA ALA A 24 -15.56 -10.51 -14.32
C ALA A 24 -14.61 -11.32 -13.43
N ARG A 25 -13.33 -11.30 -13.76
CA ARG A 25 -12.30 -11.67 -12.79
C ARG A 25 -12.45 -10.61 -11.71
N ALA A 26 -12.89 -11.02 -10.52
CA ALA A 26 -12.70 -10.17 -9.36
C ALA A 26 -11.21 -9.83 -9.35
N ASP A 27 -10.89 -8.54 -9.27
CA ASP A 27 -9.50 -8.13 -9.09
C ASP A 27 -9.01 -8.85 -7.85
N ASP A 28 -8.00 -9.71 -8.01
CA ASP A 28 -7.44 -10.55 -6.95
C ASP A 28 -6.56 -9.66 -6.07
N ASP A 29 -7.18 -8.63 -5.48
CA ASP A 29 -6.54 -7.58 -4.73
C ASP A 29 -5.91 -8.14 -3.46
N CYS A 30 -4.67 -7.71 -3.20
CA CYS A 30 -4.01 -7.98 -1.94
C CYS A 30 -4.85 -7.44 -0.77
N GLN A 31 -5.15 -8.30 0.20
CA GLN A 31 -5.74 -7.89 1.47
C GLN A 31 -4.65 -7.32 2.36
N ILE A 32 -4.74 -6.02 2.66
CA ILE A 32 -3.79 -5.31 3.51
C ILE A 32 -4.49 -4.89 4.79
N THR A 33 -3.96 -5.29 5.95
CA THR A 33 -4.46 -4.85 7.25
C THR A 33 -3.35 -4.24 8.10
N PHE A 34 -3.68 -3.21 8.85
CA PHE A 34 -2.79 -2.51 9.76
C PHE A 34 -3.23 -2.79 11.21
N SER A 35 -2.27 -3.00 12.12
CA SER A 35 -2.57 -3.14 13.55
C SER A 35 -3.28 -1.93 14.12
N SER A 36 -2.93 -0.73 13.63
CA SER A 36 -3.64 0.51 13.91
C SER A 36 -3.67 1.39 12.66
N PRO A 37 -4.83 1.96 12.29
CA PRO A 37 -4.92 2.94 11.21
C PRO A 37 -4.35 4.31 11.60
N ASN A 38 -4.10 4.55 12.89
CA ASN A 38 -3.52 5.79 13.39
C ASN A 38 -2.34 5.49 14.32
N VAL A 39 -1.20 6.10 14.03
CA VAL A 39 0.00 6.02 14.86
C VAL A 39 0.17 7.36 15.57
N SER A 40 0.00 7.36 16.87
CA SER A 40 0.19 8.56 17.69
C SER A 40 1.52 8.47 18.43
N PHE A 41 2.34 9.51 18.28
CA PHE A 41 3.54 9.71 19.10
C PHE A 41 3.24 10.50 20.38
N GLY A 42 1.98 10.88 20.60
CA GLY A 42 1.59 11.72 21.73
C GLY A 42 2.25 13.11 21.70
N TRP A 43 2.47 13.67 22.89
CA TRP A 43 3.22 14.91 23.05
C TRP A 43 4.70 14.62 22.99
N LEU A 44 5.39 15.17 21.98
CA LEU A 44 6.85 15.07 21.91
C LEU A 44 7.45 15.98 22.98
N LYS A 45 8.08 15.39 24.00
CA LYS A 45 8.81 16.14 25.03
C LYS A 45 10.30 15.97 24.86
N GLN A 46 11.06 16.88 25.45
CA GLN A 46 12.53 16.82 25.43
C GLN A 46 13.05 15.53 26.09
N ASP A 47 12.39 15.05 27.14
CA ASP A 47 12.78 13.82 27.86
C ASP A 47 12.55 12.55 27.03
N ASP A 48 11.73 12.61 25.97
CA ASP A 48 11.44 11.49 25.07
C ASP A 48 12.48 11.35 23.94
N ILE A 49 13.49 12.23 23.92
CA ILE A 49 14.56 12.22 22.94
C ILE A 49 15.49 11.05 23.24
N VAL A 50 15.52 10.07 22.34
CA VAL A 50 16.36 8.88 22.48
C VAL A 50 17.77 9.10 21.92
N ASN A 51 17.94 10.10 21.05
CA ASN A 51 19.24 10.45 20.47
C ASN A 51 19.20 11.87 19.88
N SER A 52 20.33 12.57 19.85
CA SER A 52 20.47 13.87 19.22
C SER A 52 21.72 13.92 18.33
N GLN A 53 21.56 14.35 17.08
CA GLN A 53 22.67 14.51 16.15
C GLN A 53 22.46 15.74 15.25
N GLN A 54 23.48 16.59 15.14
CA GLN A 54 23.51 17.73 14.20
C GLN A 54 22.26 18.63 14.24
N GLY A 55 21.74 18.89 15.44
CA GLY A 55 20.54 19.71 15.64
C GLY A 55 19.21 18.99 15.39
N TRP A 56 19.25 17.67 15.18
CA TRP A 56 18.06 16.82 15.11
C TRP A 56 17.90 15.99 16.38
N ASN A 57 16.66 15.91 16.84
CA ASN A 57 16.26 15.09 17.97
C ASN A 57 15.44 13.91 17.46
N GLN A 58 15.97 12.70 17.67
CA GLN A 58 15.26 11.47 17.39
C GLN A 58 14.31 11.16 18.55
N MET A 59 13.05 10.94 18.21
CA MET A 59 12.02 10.51 19.15
C MET A 59 11.95 8.98 19.21
N SER A 60 11.31 8.45 20.25
CA SER A 60 11.00 7.03 20.33
C SER A 60 10.24 6.53 19.10
N SER A 61 10.59 5.35 18.59
CA SER A 61 9.96 4.73 17.44
C SER A 61 8.61 4.11 17.81
N GLN A 62 7.65 4.15 16.88
CA GLN A 62 6.39 3.42 17.00
C GLN A 62 6.43 2.22 16.05
N GLU A 63 6.04 1.05 16.56
CA GLU A 63 5.95 -0.17 15.76
C GLU A 63 4.55 -0.27 15.14
N VAL A 64 4.51 -0.59 13.84
CA VAL A 64 3.27 -0.80 13.09
C VAL A 64 3.36 -2.17 12.45
N HIS A 65 2.39 -3.04 12.75
CA HIS A 65 2.29 -4.32 12.08
C HIS A 65 1.39 -4.19 10.87
N VAL A 66 1.88 -4.65 9.73
CA VAL A 66 1.12 -4.74 8.48
C VAL A 66 1.05 -6.19 8.07
N SER A 67 -0.15 -6.70 7.86
CA SER A 67 -0.36 -8.01 7.26
C SER A 67 -0.81 -7.81 5.82
N VAL A 68 -0.12 -8.47 4.89
CA VAL A 68 -0.45 -8.43 3.46
C VAL A 68 -0.64 -9.86 2.99
N SER A 69 -1.83 -10.15 2.45
CA SER A 69 -2.17 -11.45 1.87
C SER A 69 -2.59 -11.26 0.42
N CYS A 70 -1.79 -11.77 -0.51
CA CYS A 70 -2.03 -11.64 -1.95
C CYS A 70 -2.25 -13.04 -2.57
N PRO A 71 -3.16 -13.19 -3.55
CA PRO A 71 -3.34 -14.43 -4.30
C PRO A 71 -2.10 -14.84 -5.11
N GLU A 72 -1.32 -13.85 -5.58
CA GLU A 72 -0.04 -14.04 -6.26
C GLU A 72 1.07 -13.19 -5.61
N SER A 73 2.33 -13.56 -5.85
CA SER A 73 3.47 -12.82 -5.31
C SER A 73 3.60 -11.45 -5.97
N GLN A 74 3.67 -10.38 -5.17
CA GLN A 74 3.73 -9.00 -5.66
C GLN A 74 4.84 -8.20 -4.98
N ASN A 75 5.33 -7.16 -5.66
CA ASN A 75 6.24 -6.19 -5.07
C ASN A 75 5.46 -5.18 -4.23
N ILE A 76 5.84 -5.01 -2.96
CA ILE A 76 5.19 -4.08 -2.04
C ILE A 76 6.11 -2.89 -1.80
N ALA A 77 5.56 -1.68 -1.87
CA ALA A 77 6.26 -0.44 -1.55
C ALA A 77 5.46 0.37 -0.54
N LEU A 78 6.16 1.01 0.40
CA LEU A 78 5.56 1.90 1.39
C LEU A 78 5.89 3.35 1.01
N PHE A 79 4.86 4.17 0.89
CA PHE A 79 4.98 5.60 0.64
C PHE A 79 4.45 6.37 1.85
N VAL A 80 5.17 7.44 2.22
CA VAL A 80 4.75 8.36 3.28
C VAL A 80 4.43 9.70 2.63
N GLN A 81 3.23 10.21 2.90
CA GLN A 81 2.77 11.50 2.41
C GLN A 81 2.51 12.44 3.59
N ALA A 82 3.01 13.67 3.48
CA ALA A 82 2.77 14.75 4.42
C ALA A 82 3.01 16.10 3.72
N SER A 83 2.69 17.19 4.41
CA SER A 83 2.96 18.55 3.91
C SER A 83 4.46 18.74 3.70
N ALA A 84 4.85 18.91 2.44
CA ALA A 84 6.24 19.15 2.06
C ALA A 84 6.73 20.48 2.64
N GLY A 85 7.78 20.40 3.46
CA GLY A 85 8.51 21.53 3.99
C GLY A 85 9.84 21.74 3.27
N GLU A 86 10.66 22.64 3.82
CA GLU A 86 11.93 23.00 3.21
C GLU A 86 12.95 21.84 3.25
N LYS A 87 13.83 21.79 2.24
CA LYS A 87 14.98 20.86 2.17
C LYS A 87 14.57 19.38 2.31
N GLY A 88 13.46 18.98 1.69
CA GLY A 88 12.98 17.59 1.65
C GLY A 88 12.38 17.09 2.96
N ARG A 89 12.11 17.98 3.92
CA ARG A 89 11.50 17.65 5.21
C ARG A 89 9.99 17.76 5.12
N PHE A 90 9.28 17.17 6.06
CA PHE A 90 7.87 17.48 6.28
C PHE A 90 7.72 18.62 7.28
N TYR A 91 6.66 19.42 7.15
CA TYR A 91 6.34 20.42 8.16
C TYR A 91 5.89 19.78 9.47
N PHE A 92 6.36 20.33 10.59
CA PHE A 92 5.92 19.98 11.94
C PHE A 92 5.52 21.25 12.71
N GLY A 93 4.24 21.36 13.04
CA GLY A 93 3.68 22.62 13.53
C GLY A 93 3.90 23.74 12.52
N ASN A 94 4.15 24.96 13.02
CA ASN A 94 4.25 26.14 12.14
C ASN A 94 5.67 26.35 11.60
N ASN A 95 6.71 26.01 12.37
CA ASN A 95 8.12 26.33 12.05
C ASN A 95 9.09 25.13 12.23
N GLY A 96 8.58 23.92 12.50
CA GLY A 96 9.41 22.73 12.68
C GLY A 96 9.61 21.94 11.39
N GLY A 97 10.74 21.23 11.29
CA GLY A 97 10.95 20.19 10.29
C GLY A 97 10.88 18.81 10.91
N LEU A 98 10.22 17.88 10.23
CA LEU A 98 10.14 16.46 10.60
C LEU A 98 10.70 15.60 9.47
N ALA A 99 11.56 14.66 9.84
CA ALA A 99 11.97 13.57 8.98
C ALA A 99 11.34 12.28 9.50
N VAL A 100 10.64 11.55 8.64
CA VAL A 100 10.09 10.24 8.97
C VAL A 100 11.02 9.18 8.39
N ARG A 101 11.40 8.22 9.23
CA ARG A 101 12.21 7.08 8.81
C ARG A 101 11.49 5.80 9.17
N VAL A 102 11.33 4.93 8.18
CA VAL A 102 10.92 3.55 8.41
C VAL A 102 12.19 2.74 8.61
N SER A 103 12.26 2.00 9.72
CA SER A 103 13.43 1.19 10.06
C SER A 103 13.00 -0.21 10.45
N GLN A 104 13.87 -1.20 10.20
CA GLN A 104 13.68 -2.58 10.63
C GLN A 104 12.40 -3.23 10.08
N MET A 105 12.24 -3.23 8.76
CA MET A 105 11.14 -3.95 8.10
C MET A 105 11.38 -5.47 8.21
N ILE A 106 10.43 -6.18 8.81
CA ILE A 106 10.44 -7.64 8.92
C ILE A 106 9.23 -8.17 8.15
N VAL A 107 9.47 -9.04 7.17
CA VAL A 107 8.42 -9.72 6.40
C VAL A 107 8.60 -11.21 6.60
N ASP A 108 7.57 -11.89 7.12
CA ASP A 108 7.58 -13.33 7.41
C ASP A 108 8.82 -13.79 8.20
N GLY A 109 9.23 -12.97 9.19
CA GLY A 109 10.41 -13.23 10.02
C GLY A 109 11.76 -12.88 9.37
N LYS A 110 11.79 -12.39 8.12
CA LYS A 110 13.02 -11.97 7.44
C LYS A 110 13.18 -10.45 7.46
N LYS A 111 14.36 -9.98 7.87
CA LYS A 111 14.72 -8.55 7.80
C LYS A 111 14.98 -8.14 6.35
N LEU A 112 14.34 -7.07 5.91
CA LEU A 112 14.54 -6.49 4.58
C LEU A 112 15.27 -5.14 4.68
N SER A 113 16.11 -4.87 3.68
CA SER A 113 16.68 -3.54 3.41
C SER A 113 15.66 -2.70 2.64
N TYR A 114 15.38 -1.48 3.10
CA TYR A 114 14.47 -0.55 2.42
C TYR A 114 15.23 0.36 1.45
N CYS A 115 14.57 0.75 0.36
CA CYS A 115 15.06 1.80 -0.53
C CYS A 115 14.70 3.16 0.10
N GLN A 116 15.67 3.84 0.71
CA GLN A 116 15.46 5.21 1.20
C GLN A 116 15.61 6.17 0.01
N HIS A 117 14.52 6.86 -0.36
CA HIS A 117 14.66 7.97 -1.31
C HIS A 117 15.42 9.12 -0.62
N PRO A 118 16.40 9.73 -1.30
CA PRO A 118 17.22 10.82 -0.77
C PRO A 118 16.44 12.12 -0.55
#